data_AF-A0A2D6XCV5-F1
#
_entry.id   AF-A0A2D6XCV5-F1
#
_cell.length_a   1.000
_cell.length_b   1.000
_cell.length_c   1.000
_cell.angle_alpha   90.00
_cell.angle_beta   90.00
_cell.angle_gamma   90.00
#
_symmetry.space_group_name_H-M   'P 1'
#
loop_
_entity.id
_entity.type
_entity.pdbx_description
1 polymer ?
#
loop_
_entity_poly.entity_id
_entity_poly.type
_entity_poly.pdbx_seq_one_letter_code
_entity_poly.pdbx_strand_id
1 'polypeptide(L)'
;MSMVKLFVHGILRGGGYPAKLYNYERFMRGFSTIKKKEGCITTGELLVLTKEELDQFDIVEGVVHDYYHRFMIRCVTDEDGVVHDAWVYQQVVDKDIKESMLGVGD
;
A
#
# COMPACT_ATOMS: atom_id res chain seq x y z
N MET A 1 11.99 -13.54 15.52
CA MET A 1 10.81 -12.75 15.10
C MET A 1 10.88 -12.60 13.58
N SER A 2 9.78 -12.77 12.86
CA SER A 2 9.75 -12.63 11.40
C SER A 2 9.62 -11.15 11.03
N MET A 3 10.57 -10.62 10.27
CA MET A 3 10.47 -9.26 9.73
C MET A 3 9.65 -9.27 8.45
N VAL A 4 8.84 -8.24 8.25
CA VAL A 4 8.04 -7.98 7.06
C VAL A 4 8.47 -6.66 6.43
N LYS A 5 8.13 -6.48 5.16
CA LYS A 5 8.47 -5.27 4.41
C LYS A 5 7.20 -4.51 4.04
N LEU A 6 7.24 -3.19 4.15
CA LEU A 6 6.14 -2.30 3.80
C LEU A 6 6.66 -1.20 2.87
N PHE A 7 6.07 -1.08 1.68
CA PHE A 7 6.34 0.01 0.76
C PHE A 7 5.38 1.18 1.04
N VAL A 8 5.94 2.34 1.37
CA VAL A 8 5.18 3.57 1.65
C VAL A 8 5.42 4.62 0.57
N HIS A 9 4.35 5.22 0.04
CA HIS A 9 4.40 6.22 -1.03
C HIS A 9 3.71 7.55 -0.67
N GLY A 10 3.14 7.63 0.53
CA GLY A 10 2.32 8.74 1.03
C GLY A 10 2.99 9.55 2.13
N ILE A 11 2.20 9.97 3.12
CA ILE A 11 2.66 10.79 4.26
C ILE A 11 3.48 9.99 5.27
N LEU A 12 3.36 8.67 5.27
CA LEU A 12 4.08 7.77 6.20
C LEU A 12 5.54 7.51 5.79
N ARG A 13 6.14 8.43 5.04
CA ARG A 13 7.56 8.39 4.69
C ARG A 13 8.40 8.89 5.86
N GLY A 14 9.53 8.26 6.10
CA GLY A 14 10.44 8.57 7.20
C GLY A 14 11.07 7.31 7.78
N GLY A 15 12.35 7.08 7.48
CA GLY A 15 13.17 6.04 8.11
C GLY A 15 13.35 4.74 7.31
N GLY A 16 12.87 4.67 6.06
CA GLY A 16 13.04 3.52 5.17
C GLY A 16 14.15 3.65 4.13
N TYR A 17 14.39 2.56 3.40
CA TYR A 17 15.28 2.55 2.24
C TYR A 17 14.55 3.12 1.02
N PRO A 18 15.15 4.06 0.26
CA PRO A 18 14.53 4.55 -0.97
C PRO A 18 14.20 3.40 -1.94
N ALA A 19 12.97 3.37 -2.44
CA ALA A 19 12.49 2.29 -3.29
C ALA A 19 11.56 2.78 -4.41
N LYS A 20 11.46 1.97 -5.46
CA LYS A 20 10.66 2.19 -6.66
C LYS A 20 9.67 1.07 -6.88
N LEU A 21 8.49 1.46 -7.35
CA LEU A 21 7.41 0.58 -7.73
C LEU A 21 7.10 0.76 -9.21
N TYR A 22 7.40 -0.28 -10.00
CA TYR A 22 7.23 -0.28 -11.45
C TYR A 22 5.82 -0.70 -11.84
N ASN A 23 5.29 -0.06 -12.89
CA ASN A 23 3.93 -0.24 -13.41
C ASN A 23 2.83 0.20 -12.44
N TYR A 24 3.15 1.16 -11.56
CA TYR A 24 2.17 1.81 -10.68
C TYR A 24 2.32 3.32 -10.74
N GLU A 25 1.17 4.00 -10.73
CA GLU A 25 1.06 5.44 -10.67
C GLU A 25 0.46 5.84 -9.32
N ARG A 26 1.14 6.75 -8.62
CA ARG A 26 0.60 7.46 -7.46
C ARG A 26 -0.33 8.58 -7.91
N PHE A 27 -1.48 8.69 -7.27
CA PHE A 27 -2.44 9.78 -7.48
C PHE A 27 -3.12 10.16 -6.15
N MET A 28 -3.91 11.23 -6.16
CA MET A 28 -4.62 11.73 -4.99
C MET A 28 -6.13 11.51 -5.14
N ARG A 29 -6.79 11.02 -4.08
CA ARG A 29 -8.25 10.96 -3.92
C ARG A 29 -8.61 11.30 -2.47
N GLY A 30 -8.48 12.59 -2.14
CA GLY A 30 -8.44 13.07 -0.75
C GLY A 30 -7.09 12.79 -0.08
N PHE A 31 -6.62 11.55 -0.15
CA PHE A 31 -5.31 11.10 0.31
C PHE A 31 -4.50 10.44 -0.83
N SER A 32 -3.22 10.19 -0.57
CA SER A 32 -2.30 9.55 -1.52
C SER A 32 -2.67 8.08 -1.69
N THR A 33 -2.76 7.61 -2.93
CA THR A 33 -2.99 6.20 -3.25
C THR A 33 -2.30 5.81 -4.55
N ILE A 34 -2.33 4.53 -4.91
CA ILE A 34 -1.70 4.00 -6.12
C ILE A 34 -2.70 3.25 -6.98
N LYS A 35 -2.41 3.11 -8.27
CA LYS A 35 -3.10 2.20 -9.19
C LYS A 35 -2.11 1.62 -10.17
N LYS A 36 -2.40 0.44 -10.70
CA LYS A 36 -1.60 -0.17 -11.75
C LYS A 36 -1.69 0.68 -13.03
N LYS A 37 -0.54 1.02 -13.60
CA LYS A 37 -0.40 1.75 -14.86
C LYS A 37 0.95 1.41 -15.47
N GLU A 38 0.94 0.67 -16.57
CA GLU A 38 2.15 0.21 -17.26
C GLU A 38 3.05 1.38 -17.67
N GLY A 39 4.36 1.21 -17.52
CA GLY A 39 5.37 2.21 -17.84
C GLY A 39 5.50 3.35 -16.83
N CYS A 40 4.65 3.41 -15.80
CA CYS A 40 4.80 4.36 -14.70
C CYS A 40 5.70 3.84 -13.58
N ILE A 41 6.39 4.75 -12.91
CA ILE A 41 7.21 4.46 -11.74
C ILE A 41 6.73 5.33 -10.58
N THR A 42 6.41 4.70 -9.46
CA THR A 42 6.12 5.38 -8.20
C THR A 42 7.33 5.26 -7.27
N THR A 43 7.80 6.39 -6.74
CA THR A 43 8.86 6.42 -5.74
C THR A 43 8.29 6.42 -4.33
N GLY A 44 8.99 5.75 -3.42
CA GLY A 44 8.59 5.61 -2.03
C GLY A 44 9.76 5.14 -1.18
N GLU A 45 9.44 4.56 -0.04
CA GLU A 45 10.41 3.97 0.88
C GLU A 45 9.98 2.56 1.26
N LEU A 46 10.96 1.71 1.51
CA LEU A 46 10.79 0.36 2.02
C LEU A 46 11.13 0.33 3.51
N LEU A 47 10.12 0.10 4.33
CA LEU A 47 10.26 -0.10 5.76
C LEU A 47 10.45 -1.59 6.06
N VAL A 48 11.29 -1.90 7.05
CA VAL A 48 11.46 -3.25 7.59
C VAL A 48 10.89 -3.27 8.99
N LEU A 49 9.80 -4.00 9.16
CA LEU A 49 8.95 -3.95 10.34
C LEU A 49 8.81 -5.35 10.97
N THR A 50 8.46 -5.39 12.24
CA THR A 50 7.85 -6.55 12.88
C THR A 50 6.39 -6.70 12.43
N LYS A 51 5.79 -7.85 12.71
CA LYS A 51 4.38 -8.06 12.39
C LYS A 51 3.49 -7.13 13.21
N GLU A 52 3.84 -6.91 14.48
CA GLU A 52 3.10 -6.07 15.40
C GLU A 52 3.10 -4.59 14.95
N GLU A 53 4.22 -4.09 14.43
CA GLU A 53 4.28 -2.74 13.83
C GLU A 53 3.41 -2.67 12.57
N LEU A 54 3.47 -3.68 11.72
CA LEU A 54 2.64 -3.73 10.52
C LEU A 54 1.13 -3.73 10.86
N ASP A 55 0.71 -4.45 11.91
CA ASP A 55 -0.67 -4.44 12.39
C ASP A 55 -1.09 -3.05 12.92
N GLN A 56 -0.16 -2.26 13.48
CA GLN A 56 -0.44 -0.86 13.86
C GLN A 56 -0.65 0.04 12.63
N PHE A 57 0.10 -0.17 11.55
CA PHE A 57 -0.13 0.54 10.29
C PHE A 57 -1.52 0.26 9.72
N ASP A 58 -2.02 -0.99 9.82
CA ASP A 58 -3.38 -1.33 9.36
C ASP A 58 -4.46 -0.54 10.08
N ILE A 59 -4.26 -0.27 11.37
CA ILE A 59 -5.18 0.55 12.17
C ILE A 59 -5.12 2.01 11.70
N VAL A 60 -3.91 2.56 11.51
CA VAL A 60 -3.71 3.97 11.13
C VAL A 60 -4.20 4.27 9.71
N GLU A 61 -3.91 3.39 8.75
CA GLU A 61 -4.35 3.51 7.35
C GLU A 61 -5.85 3.16 7.19
N GLY A 62 -6.53 2.79 8.28
CA GLY A 62 -7.97 2.55 8.27
C GLY A 62 -8.37 1.29 7.50
N VAL A 63 -7.52 0.27 7.46
CA VAL A 63 -7.82 -1.04 6.85
C VAL A 63 -8.99 -1.72 7.56
N VAL A 64 -9.05 -1.57 8.89
CA VAL A 64 -10.17 -2.09 9.72
C VAL A 64 -11.51 -1.42 9.39
N HIS A 65 -11.48 -0.29 8.67
CA HIS A 65 -12.64 0.50 8.27
C HIS A 65 -12.81 0.57 6.74
N ASP A 66 -12.15 -0.31 6.00
CA ASP A 66 -12.20 -0.39 4.53
C ASP A 66 -11.82 0.90 3.80
N TYR A 67 -11.04 1.79 4.42
CA TYR A 67 -10.52 2.98 3.72
C TYR A 67 -9.42 2.60 2.72
N TYR A 68 -8.53 1.70 3.15
CA TYR A 68 -7.46 1.13 2.35
C TYR A 68 -7.51 -0.39 2.47
N HIS A 69 -7.10 -1.09 1.41
CA HIS A 69 -6.76 -2.50 1.49
C HIS A 69 -5.26 -2.67 1.35
N ARG A 70 -4.73 -3.73 1.95
CA ARG A 70 -3.30 -4.08 1.91
C ARG A 70 -3.09 -5.28 1.01
N PHE A 71 -2.10 -5.21 0.13
CA PHE A 71 -1.74 -6.33 -0.74
C PHE A 71 -0.23 -6.42 -0.95
N MET A 72 0.24 -7.59 -1.40
CA MET A 72 1.65 -7.83 -1.68
C MET A 72 2.04 -7.33 -3.07
N ILE A 73 3.20 -6.70 -3.15
CA ILE A 73 3.76 -6.16 -4.37
C ILE A 73 5.27 -6.38 -4.42
N ARG A 74 5.86 -6.22 -5.60
CA ARG A 74 7.31 -6.18 -5.78
C ARG A 74 7.80 -4.76 -6.00
N CYS A 75 8.71 -4.31 -5.16
CA CYS A 75 9.42 -3.04 -5.31
C CYS A 75 10.93 -3.28 -5.42
N VAL A 76 11.66 -2.27 -5.88
CA VAL A 76 13.11 -2.30 -6.06
C VAL A 76 13.75 -1.20 -5.23
N THR A 77 14.72 -1.52 -4.40
CA THR A 77 15.50 -0.54 -3.63
C THR A 77 16.53 0.15 -4.52
N ASP A 78 16.72 1.46 -4.32
CA ASP A 78 17.64 2.25 -5.16
C ASP A 78 19.12 1.98 -4.87
N GLU A 79 19.44 1.50 -3.66
CA GLU A 79 20.81 1.29 -3.20
C GLU A 79 21.49 0.07 -3.85
N ASP A 80 20.75 -1.02 -4.01
CA ASP A 80 21.30 -2.32 -4.43
C ASP A 80 20.57 -2.91 -5.65
N GLY A 81 19.49 -2.28 -6.12
CA GLY A 81 18.67 -2.79 -7.22
C GLY A 81 17.96 -4.11 -6.89
N VAL A 82 17.84 -4.47 -5.61
CA VAL A 82 17.26 -5.74 -5.17
C VAL A 82 15.74 -5.66 -5.21
N VAL A 83 15.13 -6.73 -5.71
CA VAL A 83 13.68 -6.90 -5.73
C VAL A 83 13.22 -7.43 -4.38
N HIS A 84 12.21 -6.78 -3.81
CA HIS A 84 11.59 -7.16 -2.55
C HIS A 84 10.10 -7.39 -2.71
N ASP A 85 9.61 -8.50 -2.17
CA ASP A 85 8.19 -8.66 -1.87
C ASP A 85 7.86 -7.82 -0.62
N ALA A 86 6.91 -6.89 -0.74
CA ALA A 86 6.52 -5.95 0.30
C ALA A 86 5.00 -5.75 0.30
N TRP A 87 4.44 -5.43 1.47
CA TRP A 87 3.07 -4.94 1.57
C TRP A 87 2.97 -3.51 1.05
N VAL A 88 1.78 -3.12 0.58
CA VAL A 88 1.44 -1.74 0.21
C VAL A 88 -0.04 -1.48 0.45
N TYR A 89 -0.41 -0.23 0.70
CA TYR A 89 -1.79 0.21 0.89
C TYR A 89 -2.35 0.88 -0.37
N GLN A 90 -3.56 0.50 -0.77
CA GLN A 90 -4.33 1.17 -1.82
C GLN A 90 -5.74 1.50 -1.32
N GLN A 91 -6.21 2.70 -1.64
CA GLN A 91 -7.51 3.16 -1.17
C GLN A 91 -8.60 2.35 -1.86
N VAL A 92 -9.60 1.90 -1.11
CA VAL A 92 -10.74 1.17 -1.66
C VAL A 92 -11.56 2.11 -2.55
N VAL A 93 -11.99 1.64 -3.72
CA VAL A 93 -12.86 2.39 -4.61
C VAL A 93 -14.30 2.00 -4.29
N ASP A 94 -15.20 2.98 -4.13
CA ASP A 94 -16.61 2.82 -3.73
C ASP A 94 -17.43 1.87 -4.63
N LYS A 95 -16.84 1.31 -5.68
CA LYS A 95 -17.44 0.26 -6.50
C LYS A 95 -17.65 -1.05 -5.73
N ASP A 96 -16.94 -1.28 -4.64
CA ASP A 96 -17.14 -2.48 -3.79
C ASP A 96 -18.25 -2.28 -2.73
N ILE A 97 -18.75 -1.05 -2.53
CA ILE A 97 -19.93 -0.74 -1.70
C ILE A 97 -21.22 -0.73 -2.56
N LYS A 98 -21.31 -1.62 -3.55
CA LYS A 98 -22.57 -1.87 -4.25
C LYS A 98 -23.10 -3.29 -4.07
N GLU A 99 -22.28 -4.23 -3.63
CA GLU A 99 -22.74 -5.60 -3.37
C GLU A 99 -23.27 -5.79 -1.94
N SER A 100 -22.89 -4.94 -0.98
CA SER A 100 -23.39 -5.01 0.41
C SER A 100 -24.69 -4.24 0.67
N MET A 101 -25.18 -3.44 -0.30
CA MET A 101 -26.42 -2.66 -0.17
C MET A 101 -27.60 -3.16 -1.04
N LEU A 102 -27.42 -4.25 -1.78
CA LEU A 102 -28.50 -4.90 -2.54
C LEU A 102 -29.08 -6.15 -1.84
N GLY A 103 -28.66 -6.41 -0.59
CA GLY A 103 -29.11 -7.55 0.22
C GLY A 103 -30.28 -7.27 1.15
N VAL A 104 -31.19 -6.36 0.81
CA VAL A 104 -32.49 -6.21 1.50
C VAL A 104 -33.60 -6.09 0.46
N GLY A 105 -33.85 -7.19 -0.26
CA GLY A 105 -35.19 -7.61 -0.71
C GLY A 105 -35.42 -8.99 -0.06
N ASP A 106 -36.60 -9.38 0.41
CA ASP A 106 -37.99 -8.98 0.15
C ASP A 106 -38.72 -8.43 1.39
#